data_AF-A0A2T5FZI6-F1
#
_entry.id   AF-A0A2T5FZI6-F1
#
_cell.length_a   1.000
_cell.length_b   1.000
_cell.length_c   1.000
_cell.angle_alpha   90.00
_cell.angle_beta   90.00
_cell.angle_gamma   90.00
#
_symmetry.space_group_name_H-M   'P 1'
#
loop_
_entity.id
_entity.type
_entity.pdbx_description
1 polymer ?
#
loop_
_entity_poly.entity_id
_entity_poly.type
_entity_poly.pdbx_seq_one_letter_code
_entity_poly.pdbx_strand_id
1 'polypeptide(L)'
;MIINRFAEFDERYRFHRALADAAYHRPMPSDEDGAEAGTDRTKRLGASLTSRINARLSADREGFFHSTAMIDAYFSSLEHRLVLLRVFTGRPFAEGDMLALLGMKWGDKLKTVLTAPFSNETSDILGRMRRIKERIRNPFAHGGVENDNGSLFFRLPSIGAVPANFSQFGQSVRFSMLPVDAEGHAESCETFDALDQLLSTGALAGPDQFMRGGVDPVFDAEHCAEYAEAIAEGPVGIDAYIDGWSDQWERHVNMDY
;
A
#
# COMPACT_ATOMS: atom_id res chain seq x y z
N MET A 1 -0.28 23.06 11.19
CA MET A 1 0.00 21.74 11.78
C MET A 1 -0.80 20.69 11.03
N ILE A 2 -0.21 19.53 10.75
CA ILE A 2 -0.92 18.36 10.21
C ILE A 2 -0.77 17.23 11.21
N ILE A 3 -1.88 16.58 11.57
CA ILE A 3 -1.84 15.45 12.51
C ILE A 3 -1.17 14.26 11.84
N ASN A 4 -0.20 13.67 12.52
CA ASN A 4 0.54 12.52 12.08
C ASN A 4 -0.24 11.22 12.33
N ARG A 5 -1.07 10.87 11.34
CA ARG A 5 -1.80 9.59 11.29
C ARG A 5 -1.09 8.51 10.48
N PHE A 6 0.23 8.61 10.32
CA PHE A 6 0.98 7.65 9.48
C PHE A 6 0.83 6.21 10.00
N ALA A 7 0.99 6.00 11.31
CA ALA A 7 0.86 4.68 11.93
C ALA A 7 -0.51 4.04 11.63
N GLU A 8 -1.61 4.79 11.74
CA GLU A 8 -2.93 4.27 11.44
C GLU A 8 -3.10 3.79 9.99
N PHE A 9 -2.53 4.52 9.02
CA PHE A 9 -2.61 4.13 7.62
C PHE A 9 -1.67 2.96 7.30
N ASP A 10 -0.46 2.95 7.87
CA ASP A 10 0.48 1.83 7.73
C ASP A 10 -0.07 0.54 8.34
N GLU A 11 -0.66 0.60 9.54
CA GLU A 11 -1.28 -0.56 10.19
C GLU A 11 -2.40 -1.19 9.35
N ARG A 12 -3.25 -0.37 8.73
CA ARG A 12 -4.29 -0.87 7.81
C ARG A 12 -3.69 -1.59 6.60
N TYR A 13 -2.61 -1.03 6.05
CA TYR A 13 -1.87 -1.66 4.96
C TYR A 13 -1.28 -3.00 5.41
N ARG A 14 -0.57 -3.04 6.55
CA ARG A 14 0.05 -4.25 7.10
C ARG A 14 -0.97 -5.32 7.45
N PHE A 15 -2.12 -4.92 8.00
CA PHE A 15 -3.23 -5.82 8.31
C PHE A 15 -3.75 -6.54 7.07
N HIS A 16 -4.06 -5.81 6.00
CA HIS A 16 -4.54 -6.41 4.75
C HIS A 16 -3.46 -7.21 4.03
N ARG A 17 -2.20 -6.78 4.08
CA ARG A 17 -1.06 -7.56 3.57
C ARG A 17 -0.99 -8.93 4.24
N ALA A 18 -1.02 -8.97 5.57
CA ALA A 18 -0.93 -10.22 6.34
C ALA A 18 -2.10 -11.17 6.03
N LEU A 19 -3.32 -10.64 5.89
CA LEU A 19 -4.49 -11.45 5.53
C LEU A 19 -4.41 -11.99 4.10
N ALA A 20 -3.94 -11.20 3.14
CA ALA A 20 -3.71 -11.65 1.78
C ALA A 20 -2.63 -12.75 1.72
N ASP A 21 -1.52 -12.55 2.43
CA ASP A 21 -0.44 -13.55 2.55
C ASP A 21 -0.98 -14.86 3.12
N ALA A 22 -1.75 -14.80 4.21
CA ALA A 22 -2.35 -15.97 4.84
C ALA A 22 -3.35 -16.68 3.91
N ALA A 23 -4.14 -15.94 3.13
CA ALA A 23 -5.09 -16.51 2.19
C ALA A 23 -4.39 -17.24 1.03
N TYR A 24 -3.38 -16.61 0.40
CA TYR A 24 -2.68 -17.23 -0.73
C TYR A 24 -1.80 -18.43 -0.34
N HIS A 25 -1.31 -18.47 0.90
CA HIS A 25 -0.52 -19.58 1.44
C HIS A 25 -1.36 -20.63 2.20
N ARG A 26 -2.69 -20.51 2.19
CA ARG A 26 -3.58 -21.43 2.91
C ARG A 26 -3.37 -22.87 2.42
N PRO A 27 -3.06 -23.83 3.30
CA PRO A 27 -2.91 -25.22 2.92
C PRO A 27 -4.25 -25.78 2.44
N MET A 28 -4.19 -26.70 1.48
CA MET A 28 -5.38 -27.36 0.95
C MET A 28 -5.96 -28.31 2.01
N PRO A 29 -7.30 -28.43 2.10
CA PRO A 29 -7.93 -29.38 3.01
C PRO A 29 -7.42 -30.80 2.75
N SER A 30 -7.19 -31.55 3.82
CA SER A 30 -6.79 -32.94 3.75
C SER A 30 -8.00 -33.83 3.42
N ASP A 31 -7.77 -34.98 2.81
CA ASP A 31 -8.85 -35.94 2.48
C ASP A 31 -9.51 -36.57 3.74
N GLU A 32 -8.98 -36.29 4.94
CA GLU A 32 -9.43 -36.88 6.21
C GLU A 32 -10.59 -36.09 6.88
N ASP A 33 -10.81 -34.84 6.50
CA ASP A 33 -11.68 -33.89 7.22
C ASP A 33 -13.21 -34.06 6.96
N GLY A 34 -13.63 -35.12 6.25
CA GLY A 34 -15.04 -35.27 5.79
C GLY A 34 -15.58 -36.69 5.77
N ALA A 35 -15.08 -37.59 6.61
CA ALA A 35 -15.50 -38.99 6.61
C ALA A 35 -16.85 -39.20 7.33
N GLU A 36 -17.97 -39.03 6.63
CA GLU A 36 -19.21 -39.76 6.98
C GLU A 36 -19.10 -41.21 6.49
N ALA A 37 -19.24 -42.16 7.42
CA ALA A 37 -19.15 -43.59 7.15
C ALA A 37 -20.38 -44.07 6.35
N GLY A 38 -20.23 -44.24 5.03
CA GLY A 38 -21.23 -44.95 4.22
C GLY A 38 -21.30 -44.65 2.72
N THR A 39 -20.55 -43.68 2.18
CA THR A 39 -20.72 -43.25 0.78
C THR A 39 -19.81 -43.98 -0.21
N ASP A 40 -20.35 -44.22 -1.42
CA ASP A 40 -19.71 -44.89 -2.57
C ASP A 40 -18.35 -44.25 -2.97
N ARG A 41 -17.36 -45.09 -3.34
CA ARG A 41 -15.94 -44.69 -3.49
C ARG A 41 -15.72 -43.64 -4.59
N THR A 42 -16.49 -43.69 -5.66
CA THR A 42 -16.52 -42.69 -6.75
C THR A 42 -17.13 -41.36 -6.32
N LYS A 43 -18.16 -41.37 -5.46
CA LYS A 43 -18.72 -40.14 -4.87
C LYS A 43 -17.75 -39.48 -3.91
N ARG A 44 -16.96 -40.25 -3.15
CA ARG A 44 -15.91 -39.75 -2.24
C ARG A 44 -14.79 -39.02 -3.00
N LEU A 45 -14.32 -39.58 -4.12
CA LEU A 45 -13.30 -38.95 -4.97
C LEU A 45 -13.80 -37.64 -5.60
N GLY A 46 -15.05 -37.61 -6.10
CA GLY A 46 -15.65 -36.40 -6.66
C GLY A 46 -15.90 -35.30 -5.62
N ALA A 47 -16.35 -35.67 -4.42
CA ALA A 47 -16.58 -34.73 -3.31
C ALA A 47 -15.27 -34.13 -2.77
N SER A 48 -14.22 -34.94 -2.60
CA SER A 48 -12.88 -34.46 -2.22
C SER A 48 -12.32 -33.47 -3.26
N LEU A 49 -12.40 -33.80 -4.55
CA LEU A 49 -11.94 -32.91 -5.62
C LEU A 49 -12.70 -31.58 -5.62
N THR A 50 -14.03 -31.63 -5.45
CA THR A 50 -14.89 -30.43 -5.40
C THR A 50 -14.59 -29.57 -4.17
N SER A 51 -14.38 -30.18 -3.01
CA SER A 51 -13.99 -29.49 -1.77
C SER A 51 -12.66 -28.74 -1.94
N ARG A 52 -11.66 -29.41 -2.56
CA ARG A 52 -10.35 -28.81 -2.83
C ARG A 52 -10.45 -27.64 -3.80
N ILE A 53 -11.23 -27.76 -4.87
CA ILE A 53 -11.47 -26.66 -5.83
C ILE A 53 -12.15 -25.48 -5.12
N ASN A 54 -13.21 -25.73 -4.35
CA ASN A 54 -13.93 -24.69 -3.62
C ASN A 54 -13.05 -23.99 -2.59
N ALA A 55 -12.23 -24.75 -1.85
CA ALA A 55 -11.29 -24.20 -0.89
C ALA A 55 -10.26 -23.29 -1.57
N ARG A 56 -9.74 -23.70 -2.73
CA ARG A 56 -8.80 -22.89 -3.51
C ARG A 56 -9.43 -21.62 -4.04
N LEU A 57 -10.61 -21.73 -4.65
CA LEU A 57 -11.35 -20.56 -5.16
C LEU A 57 -11.69 -19.57 -4.04
N SER A 58 -12.07 -20.06 -2.86
CA SER A 58 -12.33 -19.21 -1.70
C SER A 58 -11.06 -18.50 -1.23
N ALA A 59 -9.94 -19.22 -1.15
CA ALA A 59 -8.65 -18.66 -0.75
C ALA A 59 -8.16 -17.61 -1.75
N ASP A 60 -8.24 -17.89 -3.05
CA ASP A 60 -7.83 -16.94 -4.11
C ASP A 60 -8.71 -15.68 -4.08
N ARG A 61 -10.02 -15.83 -3.85
CA ARG A 61 -10.94 -14.68 -3.75
C ARG A 61 -10.67 -13.82 -2.52
N GLU A 62 -10.41 -14.46 -1.38
CA GLU A 62 -10.06 -13.77 -0.13
C GLU A 62 -8.73 -13.02 -0.26
N GLY A 63 -7.71 -13.68 -0.82
CA GLY A 63 -6.42 -13.07 -1.15
C GLY A 63 -6.60 -11.84 -2.03
N PHE A 64 -7.36 -11.97 -3.11
CA PHE A 64 -7.64 -10.87 -4.04
C PHE A 64 -8.27 -9.64 -3.36
N PHE A 65 -9.28 -9.84 -2.52
CA PHE A 65 -9.94 -8.72 -1.82
C PHE A 65 -8.99 -8.04 -0.85
N HIS A 66 -8.20 -8.82 -0.10
CA HIS A 66 -7.23 -8.26 0.81
C HIS A 66 -6.06 -7.57 0.09
N SER A 67 -5.58 -8.08 -1.04
CA SER A 67 -4.56 -7.40 -1.85
C SER A 67 -5.07 -6.07 -2.41
N THR A 68 -6.32 -6.01 -2.86
CA THR A 68 -6.92 -4.76 -3.35
C THR A 68 -7.03 -3.73 -2.22
N ALA A 69 -7.53 -4.14 -1.06
CA ALA A 69 -7.62 -3.27 0.12
C ALA A 69 -6.23 -2.83 0.63
N MET A 70 -5.24 -3.72 0.59
CA MET A 70 -3.84 -3.44 0.90
C MET A 70 -3.27 -2.35 -0.01
N ILE A 71 -3.49 -2.46 -1.32
CA ILE A 71 -3.01 -1.48 -2.31
C ILE A 71 -3.63 -0.10 -2.04
N ASP A 72 -4.94 -0.04 -1.79
CA ASP A 72 -5.62 1.22 -1.45
C ASP A 72 -5.10 1.85 -0.15
N ALA A 73 -4.91 1.04 0.88
CA ALA A 73 -4.35 1.46 2.16
C ALA A 73 -2.91 1.98 1.97
N TYR A 74 -2.09 1.30 1.18
CA TYR A 74 -0.71 1.72 0.91
C TYR A 74 -0.67 3.08 0.21
N PHE A 75 -1.46 3.31 -0.83
CA PHE A 75 -1.49 4.63 -1.49
C PHE A 75 -2.00 5.75 -0.57
N SER A 76 -2.91 5.43 0.35
CA SER A 76 -3.37 6.39 1.37
C SER A 76 -2.24 6.73 2.36
N SER A 77 -1.53 5.70 2.84
CA SER A 77 -0.35 5.85 3.70
C SER A 77 0.75 6.64 3.01
N LEU A 78 1.04 6.34 1.74
CA LEU A 78 2.04 7.02 0.93
C LEU A 78 1.72 8.51 0.75
N GLU A 79 0.48 8.85 0.38
CA GLU A 79 0.09 10.26 0.23
C GLU A 79 0.28 11.03 1.54
N HIS A 80 -0.06 10.43 2.68
CA HIS A 80 0.13 11.04 4.00
C HIS A 80 1.61 11.17 4.36
N ARG A 81 2.39 10.09 4.18
CA ARG A 81 3.85 10.05 4.38
C ARG A 81 4.57 11.14 3.60
N LEU A 82 4.23 11.34 2.33
CA LEU A 82 4.88 12.37 1.50
C LEU A 82 4.57 13.79 1.96
N VAL A 83 3.37 14.02 2.51
CA VAL A 83 3.01 15.32 3.11
C VAL A 83 3.85 15.58 4.37
N LEU A 84 3.99 14.58 5.24
CA LEU A 84 4.78 14.69 6.46
C LEU A 84 6.28 14.86 6.15
N LEU A 85 6.84 14.00 5.30
CA LEU A 85 8.25 14.05 4.91
C LEU A 85 8.63 15.40 4.29
N ARG A 86 7.72 16.06 3.56
CA ARG A 86 7.99 17.37 2.97
C ARG A 86 8.31 18.44 4.04
N VAL A 87 7.79 18.32 5.26
CA VAL A 87 8.12 19.24 6.36
C VAL A 87 9.58 19.07 6.76
N PHE A 88 9.95 17.82 7.05
CA PHE A 88 11.25 17.47 7.61
C PHE A 88 12.40 17.55 6.61
N THR A 89 12.11 17.63 5.31
CA THR A 89 13.11 17.59 4.23
C THR A 89 13.24 18.89 3.46
N GLY A 90 12.38 19.87 3.70
CA GLY A 90 12.32 21.04 2.83
C GLY A 90 12.21 22.36 3.56
N ARG A 91 11.78 23.37 2.81
CA ARG A 91 11.69 24.75 3.31
C ARG A 91 10.37 25.00 4.03
N PRO A 92 10.35 26.01 4.92
CA PRO A 92 9.13 26.52 5.54
C PRO A 92 8.07 26.87 4.49
N PHE A 93 6.80 26.70 4.84
CA PHE A 93 5.70 26.96 3.92
C PHE A 93 5.35 28.45 3.92
N ALA A 94 5.16 29.00 2.72
CA ALA A 94 4.48 30.26 2.53
C ALA A 94 2.95 30.07 2.55
N GLU A 95 2.22 31.18 2.54
CA GLU A 95 0.77 31.17 2.43
C GLU A 95 0.33 30.42 1.16
N GLY A 96 -0.56 29.43 1.31
CA GLY A 96 -1.07 28.62 0.21
C GLY A 96 -0.26 27.38 -0.15
N ASP A 97 0.99 27.24 0.30
CA ASP A 97 1.86 26.09 -0.04
C ASP A 97 1.28 24.76 0.45
N MET A 98 0.60 24.76 1.61
CA MET A 98 -0.06 23.56 2.14
C MET A 98 -1.17 23.08 1.21
N LEU A 99 -2.03 23.98 0.75
CA LEU A 99 -3.12 23.63 -0.18
C LEU A 99 -2.56 23.18 -1.53
N ALA A 100 -1.50 23.85 -2.00
CA ALA A 100 -0.79 23.45 -3.22
C ALA A 100 -0.23 22.03 -3.09
N LEU A 101 0.46 21.71 -1.99
CA LEU A 101 0.98 20.37 -1.72
C LEU A 101 -0.14 19.33 -1.68
N LEU A 102 -1.21 19.57 -0.93
CA LEU A 102 -2.33 18.63 -0.81
C LEU A 102 -2.99 18.33 -2.17
N GLY A 103 -3.04 19.31 -3.07
CA GLY A 103 -3.55 19.16 -4.44
C GLY A 103 -2.62 18.44 -5.42
N MET A 104 -1.35 18.22 -5.07
CA MET A 104 -0.40 17.49 -5.94
C MET A 104 -0.73 16.00 -6.00
N LYS A 105 -0.44 15.39 -7.14
CA LYS A 105 -0.42 13.92 -7.29
C LYS A 105 0.77 13.35 -6.49
N TRP A 106 0.64 12.16 -5.88
CA TRP A 106 1.75 11.47 -5.19
C TRP A 106 3.08 11.47 -5.96
N GLY A 107 3.05 11.25 -7.28
CA GLY A 107 4.26 11.21 -8.11
C GLY A 107 4.97 12.57 -8.20
N ASP A 108 4.24 13.68 -8.10
CA ASP A 108 4.83 15.01 -8.05
C ASP A 108 5.30 15.36 -6.64
N LYS A 109 4.58 14.92 -5.59
CA LYS A 109 5.05 15.00 -4.19
C LYS A 109 6.36 14.25 -3.99
N LEU A 110 6.52 13.07 -4.59
CA LEU A 110 7.78 12.33 -4.51
C LEU A 110 8.98 13.11 -5.07
N LYS A 111 8.79 13.90 -6.13
CA LYS A 111 9.86 14.73 -6.69
C LYS A 111 10.31 15.82 -5.72
N THR A 112 9.41 16.29 -4.85
CA THR A 112 9.76 17.30 -3.84
C THR A 112 10.52 16.71 -2.66
N VAL A 113 10.30 15.42 -2.35
CA VAL A 113 10.98 14.70 -1.25
C VAL A 113 12.30 14.06 -1.71
N LEU A 114 12.29 13.32 -2.81
CA LEU A 114 13.46 12.56 -3.29
C LEU A 114 14.44 13.40 -4.13
N THR A 115 14.09 14.65 -4.45
CA THR A 115 14.88 15.61 -5.27
C THR A 115 15.39 15.03 -6.60
N ALA A 116 14.65 15.29 -7.68
CA ALA A 116 15.03 14.86 -9.04
C ALA A 116 16.38 15.48 -9.51
N PRO A 117 17.15 14.82 -10.42
CA PRO A 117 16.80 13.62 -11.19
C PRO A 117 16.95 12.30 -10.41
N PHE A 118 16.07 11.35 -10.70
CA PHE A 118 16.07 10.02 -10.07
C PHE A 118 17.10 9.10 -10.71
N SER A 119 17.63 8.16 -9.93
CA SER A 119 18.42 7.05 -10.45
C SER A 119 17.55 6.13 -11.34
N ASN A 120 18.19 5.26 -12.12
CA ASN A 120 17.49 4.26 -12.93
C ASN A 120 16.65 3.32 -12.04
N GLU A 121 17.19 2.93 -10.88
CA GLU A 121 16.51 2.07 -9.91
C GLU A 121 15.27 2.75 -9.33
N THR A 122 15.40 3.99 -8.87
CA THR A 122 14.25 4.77 -8.38
C THR A 122 13.21 4.94 -9.49
N SER A 123 13.64 5.22 -10.73
CA SER A 123 12.73 5.37 -11.86
C SER A 123 11.96 4.09 -12.17
N ASP A 124 12.58 2.92 -12.06
CA ASP A 124 11.92 1.62 -12.22
C ASP A 124 10.87 1.37 -11.15
N ILE A 125 11.22 1.59 -9.87
CA ILE A 125 10.29 1.46 -8.73
C ILE A 125 9.06 2.36 -8.96
N LEU A 126 9.27 3.62 -9.34
CA LEU A 126 8.17 4.56 -9.63
C LEU A 126 7.36 4.18 -10.88
N GLY A 127 7.97 3.45 -11.82
CA GLY A 127 7.27 2.85 -12.96
C GLY A 127 6.34 1.72 -12.52
N ARG A 128 6.83 0.80 -11.67
CA ARG A 128 6.03 -0.29 -11.08
C ARG A 128 4.87 0.26 -10.25
N MET A 129 5.12 1.25 -9.41
CA MET A 129 4.09 1.94 -8.63
C MET A 129 2.96 2.52 -9.49
N ARG A 130 3.30 3.17 -10.60
CA ARG A 130 2.31 3.71 -11.55
C ARG A 130 1.46 2.59 -12.17
N ARG A 131 2.08 1.48 -12.57
CA ARG A 131 1.37 0.30 -13.10
C ARG A 131 0.41 -0.29 -12.09
N ILE A 132 0.80 -0.43 -10.82
CA ILE A 132 -0.09 -0.92 -9.75
C ILE A 132 -1.30 0.02 -9.60
N LYS A 133 -1.06 1.34 -9.57
CA LYS A 133 -2.13 2.33 -9.45
C LYS A 133 -3.12 2.27 -10.61
N GLU A 134 -2.61 2.21 -11.84
CA GLU A 134 -3.42 2.27 -13.06
C GLU A 134 -4.18 0.97 -13.32
N ARG A 135 -3.56 -0.19 -13.04
CA ARG A 135 -4.16 -1.51 -13.33
C ARG A 135 -5.04 -2.06 -12.22
N ILE A 136 -4.84 -1.61 -10.98
CA ILE A 136 -5.54 -2.18 -9.82
C ILE A 136 -6.32 -1.08 -9.11
N ARG A 137 -5.62 -0.13 -8.47
CA ARG A 137 -6.26 0.86 -7.59
C ARG A 137 -7.34 1.68 -8.30
N ASN A 138 -7.02 2.29 -9.44
CA ASN A 138 -7.95 3.17 -10.14
C ASN A 138 -9.20 2.43 -10.64
N PRO A 139 -9.10 1.27 -11.32
CA PRO A 139 -10.26 0.46 -11.70
C PRO A 139 -11.22 0.17 -10.54
N PHE A 140 -10.71 -0.29 -9.40
CA PHE A 140 -11.55 -0.64 -8.26
C PHE A 140 -12.10 0.59 -7.53
N ALA A 141 -11.35 1.69 -7.44
CA ALA A 141 -11.81 2.95 -6.86
C ALA A 141 -12.89 3.65 -7.70
N HIS A 142 -12.95 3.40 -9.01
CA HIS A 142 -13.93 4.00 -9.94
C HIS A 142 -15.12 3.09 -10.26
N GLY A 143 -15.29 1.97 -9.53
CA GLY A 143 -16.45 1.09 -9.65
C GLY A 143 -16.34 0.01 -10.74
N GLY A 144 -15.11 -0.39 -11.11
CA GLY A 144 -14.87 -1.49 -12.06
C GLY A 144 -15.12 -1.15 -13.52
N VAL A 145 -15.54 0.09 -13.81
CA VAL A 145 -15.64 0.62 -15.17
C VAL A 145 -14.30 1.27 -15.48
N GLU A 146 -13.36 0.52 -16.06
CA GLU A 146 -12.07 1.11 -16.44
C GLU A 146 -12.32 2.17 -17.52
N ASN A 147 -11.71 3.34 -17.34
CA ASN A 147 -11.53 4.31 -18.42
C ASN A 147 -10.52 3.83 -19.48
N ASP A 148 -9.95 2.61 -19.34
CA ASP A 148 -9.00 1.97 -20.26
C ASP A 148 -9.24 0.44 -20.42
N ASN A 149 -10.48 0.06 -20.76
CA ASN A 149 -10.93 -1.27 -21.25
C ASN A 149 -11.45 -2.31 -20.24
N GLY A 150 -12.39 -1.88 -19.38
CA GLY A 150 -12.96 -2.70 -18.32
C GLY A 150 -13.68 -3.93 -18.83
N SER A 151 -13.36 -5.06 -18.20
CA SER A 151 -14.07 -6.35 -18.16
C SER A 151 -15.30 -6.47 -19.09
N LEU A 152 -15.06 -6.62 -20.38
CA LEU A 152 -16.13 -6.99 -21.31
C LEU A 152 -16.31 -8.51 -21.25
N PHE A 153 -17.49 -8.95 -20.87
CA PHE A 153 -17.87 -10.35 -21.03
C PHE A 153 -18.31 -10.58 -22.46
N PHE A 154 -17.50 -11.29 -23.26
CA PHE A 154 -17.90 -11.69 -24.60
C PHE A 154 -18.65 -13.01 -24.54
N ARG A 155 -19.84 -13.05 -25.15
CA ARG A 155 -20.59 -14.29 -25.28
C ARG A 155 -20.11 -15.03 -26.52
N LEU A 156 -19.38 -16.12 -26.34
CA LEU A 156 -19.04 -17.05 -27.42
C LEU A 156 -20.21 -18.04 -27.61
N PRO A 157 -20.71 -18.25 -28.85
CA PRO A 157 -21.94 -19.02 -29.12
C PRO A 157 -22.00 -20.44 -28.52
N SER A 158 -20.85 -21.05 -28.25
CA SER A 158 -20.72 -22.43 -27.75
C SER A 158 -20.01 -22.56 -26.39
N ILE A 159 -19.48 -21.46 -25.82
CA ILE A 159 -18.66 -21.47 -24.59
C ILE A 159 -19.32 -20.64 -23.47
N GLY A 160 -20.22 -19.70 -23.81
CA GLY A 160 -20.86 -18.80 -22.85
C GLY A 160 -20.12 -17.48 -22.68
N ALA A 161 -20.36 -16.77 -21.58
CA ALA A 161 -19.72 -15.49 -21.28
C ALA A 161 -18.27 -15.71 -20.83
N VAL A 162 -17.32 -15.16 -21.57
CA VAL A 162 -15.88 -15.21 -21.27
C VAL A 162 -15.44 -13.81 -20.81
N PRO A 163 -14.87 -13.66 -19.60
CA PRO A 163 -14.31 -12.39 -19.17
C PRO A 163 -13.09 -12.07 -20.04
N ALA A 164 -13.08 -10.88 -20.63
CA ALA A 164 -11.91 -10.34 -21.31
C ALA A 164 -11.48 -9.05 -20.61
N ASN A 165 -10.28 -9.08 -20.04
CA ASN A 165 -9.57 -7.88 -19.61
C ASN A 165 -8.66 -7.46 -20.76
N PHE A 166 -8.95 -6.34 -21.42
CA PHE A 166 -8.06 -5.82 -22.45
C PHE A 166 -7.01 -4.89 -21.82
N SER A 167 -6.23 -5.43 -20.87
CA SER A 167 -5.02 -4.72 -20.45
C SER A 167 -3.99 -4.82 -21.59
N GLN A 168 -3.56 -3.66 -22.10
CA GLN A 168 -2.63 -3.42 -23.20
C GLN A 168 -1.96 -4.67 -23.85
N PHE A 169 -2.23 -4.84 -25.15
CA PHE A 169 -1.70 -5.85 -26.08
C PHE A 169 -0.17 -6.04 -26.14
N GLY A 170 0.62 -5.34 -25.31
CA GLY A 170 2.08 -5.40 -25.35
C GLY A 170 2.71 -6.59 -24.61
N GLN A 171 2.07 -7.17 -23.59
CA GLN A 171 2.78 -8.11 -22.69
C GLN A 171 2.04 -9.39 -22.25
N SER A 172 0.72 -9.52 -22.41
CA SER A 172 -0.01 -10.82 -22.44
C SER A 172 -1.52 -10.59 -22.33
N VAL A 173 -2.31 -11.44 -22.98
CA VAL A 173 -3.75 -11.55 -22.71
C VAL A 173 -3.92 -12.46 -21.48
N ARG A 174 -4.26 -11.89 -20.32
CA ARG A 174 -4.57 -12.67 -19.11
C ARG A 174 -6.08 -12.88 -18.99
N PHE A 175 -6.52 -14.13 -19.11
CA PHE A 175 -7.89 -14.55 -18.81
C PHE A 175 -7.96 -15.00 -17.35
N SER A 176 -8.02 -14.05 -16.42
CA SER A 176 -8.25 -14.34 -15.00
C SER A 176 -9.55 -13.72 -14.54
N MET A 177 -10.31 -14.46 -13.73
CA MET A 177 -11.49 -13.92 -13.04
C MET A 177 -11.11 -12.97 -11.89
N LEU A 178 -9.86 -13.02 -11.42
CA LEU A 178 -9.32 -12.17 -10.36
C LEU A 178 -8.11 -11.38 -10.90
N PRO A 179 -8.18 -10.05 -10.97
CA PRO A 179 -7.10 -9.21 -11.50
C PRO A 179 -5.78 -9.26 -10.72
N VAL A 180 -5.82 -9.68 -9.45
CA VAL A 180 -4.64 -9.89 -8.60
C VAL A 180 -4.63 -11.34 -8.13
N ASP A 181 -3.62 -12.07 -8.56
CA ASP A 181 -3.30 -13.42 -8.08
C ASP A 181 -2.14 -13.36 -7.07
N ALA A 182 -1.70 -14.52 -6.58
CA ALA A 182 -0.63 -14.60 -5.59
C ALA A 182 0.69 -13.96 -6.06
N GLU A 183 1.01 -14.08 -7.36
CA GLU A 183 2.21 -13.49 -7.97
C GLU A 183 2.07 -11.95 -8.02
N GLY A 184 0.95 -11.44 -8.52
CA GLY A 184 0.70 -10.00 -8.57
C GLY A 184 0.63 -9.34 -7.18
N HIS A 185 0.16 -10.07 -6.17
CA HIS A 185 0.23 -9.65 -4.77
C HIS A 185 1.69 -9.54 -4.29
N ALA A 186 2.50 -10.57 -4.50
CA ALA A 186 3.91 -10.58 -4.11
C ALA A 186 4.71 -9.45 -4.81
N GLU A 187 4.54 -9.28 -6.12
CA GLU A 187 5.17 -8.20 -6.89
C GLU A 187 4.78 -6.80 -6.36
N SER A 188 3.51 -6.64 -5.95
CA SER A 188 3.04 -5.39 -5.35
C SER A 188 3.71 -5.13 -4.01
N CYS A 189 3.78 -6.14 -3.13
CA CYS A 189 4.46 -6.05 -1.85
C CYS A 189 5.95 -5.70 -2.01
N GLU A 190 6.67 -6.37 -2.91
CA GLU A 190 8.09 -6.08 -3.18
C GLU A 190 8.30 -4.65 -3.68
N THR A 191 7.39 -4.16 -4.55
CA THR A 191 7.45 -2.78 -5.05
C THR A 191 7.24 -1.77 -3.92
N PHE A 192 6.29 -2.04 -3.02
CA PHE A 192 6.01 -1.20 -1.86
C PHE A 192 7.17 -1.20 -0.85
N ASP A 193 7.74 -2.37 -0.57
CA ASP A 193 8.90 -2.49 0.32
C ASP A 193 10.12 -1.73 -0.23
N ALA A 194 10.36 -1.82 -1.55
CA ALA A 194 11.44 -1.07 -2.20
C ALA A 194 11.24 0.44 -2.12
N LEU A 195 10.01 0.94 -2.33
CA LEU A 195 9.71 2.36 -2.16
C LEU A 195 9.82 2.80 -0.69
N ASP A 196 9.34 1.98 0.24
CA ASP A 196 9.42 2.27 1.66
C ASP A 196 10.87 2.42 2.12
N GLN A 197 11.75 1.54 1.61
CA GLN A 197 13.19 1.60 1.85
C GLN A 197 13.83 2.87 1.28
N LEU A 198 13.45 3.30 0.07
CA LEU A 198 13.91 4.58 -0.48
C LEU A 198 13.51 5.76 0.42
N LEU A 199 12.33 5.69 1.03
CA LEU A 199 11.77 6.75 1.86
C LEU A 199 12.20 6.68 3.34
N SER A 200 12.96 5.66 3.76
CA SER A 200 13.41 5.48 5.16
C SER A 200 14.93 5.38 5.32
N THR A 201 15.70 5.62 4.25
CA THR A 201 17.16 5.45 4.27
C THR A 201 17.90 6.71 3.79
N GLY A 202 19.22 6.73 4.01
CA GLY A 202 20.08 7.84 3.59
C GLY A 202 19.64 9.18 4.18
N ALA A 203 19.47 10.19 3.33
CA ALA A 203 19.04 11.52 3.74
C ALA A 203 17.61 11.57 4.31
N LEU A 204 16.80 10.54 4.06
CA LEU A 204 15.42 10.46 4.58
C LEU A 204 15.31 9.67 5.88
N ALA A 205 16.39 9.07 6.39
CA ALA A 205 16.34 8.28 7.62
C ALA A 205 15.87 9.11 8.83
N GLY A 206 16.41 10.31 9.01
CA GLY A 206 15.99 11.20 10.10
C GLY A 206 14.55 11.71 9.95
N PRO A 207 14.16 12.27 8.79
CA PRO A 207 12.76 12.58 8.48
C PRO A 207 11.77 11.43 8.71
N ASP A 208 12.14 10.20 8.34
CA ASP A 208 11.33 9.00 8.56
C ASP A 208 11.19 8.68 10.06
N GLN A 209 12.27 8.86 10.83
CA GLN A 209 12.26 8.68 12.28
C GLN A 209 11.30 9.66 12.97
N PHE A 210 11.29 10.94 12.61
CA PHE A 210 10.31 11.91 13.14
C PHE A 210 8.87 11.50 12.85
N MET A 211 8.61 11.11 11.59
CA MET A 211 7.29 10.63 11.20
C MET A 211 6.88 9.38 11.99
N ARG A 212 7.77 8.41 12.16
CA ARG A 212 7.49 7.19 12.93
C ARG A 212 7.35 7.45 14.43
N GLY A 213 8.03 8.46 14.95
CA GLY A 213 7.92 8.94 16.33
C GLY A 213 6.58 9.62 16.63
N GLY A 214 5.70 9.80 15.63
CA GLY A 214 4.36 10.35 15.85
C GLY A 214 4.32 11.86 15.99
N VAL A 215 5.42 12.57 15.71
CA VAL A 215 5.47 14.03 15.80
C VAL A 215 4.48 14.64 14.81
N ASP A 216 3.62 15.55 15.29
CA ASP A 216 2.72 16.36 14.46
C ASP A 216 3.49 17.56 13.88
N PRO A 217 3.83 17.57 12.58
CA PRO A 217 4.66 18.62 12.04
C PRO A 217 3.97 19.99 11.98
N VAL A 218 4.77 21.01 12.28
CA VAL A 218 4.48 22.43 12.03
C VAL A 218 5.39 22.92 10.88
N PHE A 219 4.85 23.78 10.02
CA PHE A 219 5.47 24.12 8.73
C PHE A 219 6.11 25.52 8.70
N ASP A 220 6.22 26.17 9.85
CA ASP A 220 6.82 27.51 9.94
C ASP A 220 8.35 27.45 9.99
N ALA A 221 8.98 28.63 9.93
CA ALA A 221 10.43 28.73 9.83
C ALA A 221 11.18 28.29 11.08
N GLU A 222 10.57 28.42 12.24
CA GLU A 222 11.17 28.09 13.53
C GLU A 222 11.23 26.56 13.68
N HIS A 223 10.09 25.88 13.57
CA HIS A 223 10.03 24.42 13.70
C HIS A 223 10.81 23.70 12.60
N CYS A 224 10.78 24.21 11.36
CA CYS A 224 11.62 23.65 10.29
C CYS A 224 13.12 23.75 10.61
N ALA A 225 13.57 24.80 11.31
CA ALA A 225 14.96 24.91 11.75
C ALA A 225 15.29 23.93 12.88
N GLU A 226 14.38 23.77 13.86
CA GLU A 226 14.53 22.80 14.94
C GLU A 226 14.63 21.36 14.43
N TYR A 227 13.75 20.97 13.49
CA TYR A 227 13.82 19.63 12.88
C TYR A 227 15.16 19.42 12.16
N ALA A 228 15.65 20.44 11.44
CA ALA A 228 16.91 20.36 10.72
C ALA A 228 18.12 20.25 11.67
N GLU A 229 18.09 20.95 12.80
CA GLU A 229 19.12 20.86 13.84
C GLU A 229 19.14 19.47 14.47
N ALA A 230 17.98 18.95 14.90
CA ALA A 230 17.86 17.60 15.45
C ALA A 230 18.30 16.52 14.44
N ILE A 231 17.96 16.64 13.15
CA ILE A 231 18.44 15.74 12.10
C ILE A 231 19.96 15.81 11.94
N ALA A 232 20.56 17.00 12.04
CA ALA A 232 22.01 17.18 11.92
C ALA A 232 22.77 16.57 13.11
N GLU A 233 22.17 16.54 14.30
CA GLU A 233 22.69 15.84 15.49
C GLU A 233 22.57 14.31 15.38
N GLY A 234 21.84 13.81 14.39
CA GLY A 234 21.65 12.38 14.15
C GLY A 234 20.62 11.75 15.10
N PRO A 235 20.62 10.41 15.25
CA PRO A 235 19.57 9.70 15.96
C PRO A 235 19.33 10.19 17.39
N VAL A 236 20.39 10.58 18.12
CA VAL A 236 20.29 11.06 19.51
C VAL A 236 19.54 12.40 19.59
N GLY A 237 19.81 13.33 18.68
CA GLY A 237 19.11 14.62 18.65
C GLY A 237 17.64 14.46 18.25
N ILE A 238 17.37 13.55 17.31
CA ILE A 238 16.00 13.22 16.90
C ILE A 238 15.23 12.60 18.06
N ASP A 239 15.80 11.61 18.76
CA ASP A 239 15.15 10.96 19.91
C ASP A 239 14.89 11.98 21.03
N ALA A 240 15.86 12.84 21.35
CA ALA A 240 15.69 13.90 22.35
C ALA A 240 14.56 14.88 21.98
N TYR A 241 14.42 15.22 20.69
CA TYR A 241 13.30 16.04 20.22
C TYR A 241 11.97 15.32 20.37
N ILE A 242 11.88 14.04 19.97
CA ILE A 242 10.64 13.24 20.06
C ILE A 242 10.20 13.11 21.52
N ASP A 243 11.14 12.84 22.43
CA ASP A 243 10.85 12.76 23.88
C ASP A 243 10.33 14.10 24.40
N GLY A 244 11.03 15.20 24.09
CA GLY A 244 10.60 16.55 24.51
C GLY A 244 9.24 16.96 23.92
N TRP A 245 8.94 16.57 22.69
CA TRP A 245 7.64 16.78 22.05
C TRP A 245 6.55 15.97 22.74
N SER A 246 6.83 14.70 23.06
CA SER A 246 5.88 13.81 23.75
C SER A 246 5.57 14.31 25.15
N ASP A 247 6.59 14.72 25.91
CA ASP A 247 6.42 15.31 27.25
C ASP A 247 5.53 16.57 27.21
N GLN A 248 5.75 17.44 26.23
CA GLN A 248 4.91 18.63 26.05
C GLN A 248 3.47 18.27 25.70
N TRP A 249 3.29 17.31 24.80
CA TRP A 249 1.97 16.83 24.41
C TRP A 249 1.22 16.22 25.60
N GLU A 250 1.87 15.36 26.38
CA GLU A 250 1.30 14.75 27.59
C GLU A 250 0.91 15.81 28.62
N ARG A 251 1.78 16.80 28.87
CA ARG A 251 1.46 17.93 29.76
C ARG A 251 0.24 18.69 29.28
N HIS A 252 0.12 18.96 27.98
CA HIS A 252 -1.05 19.64 27.42
C HIS A 252 -2.34 18.81 27.55
N VAL A 253 -2.28 17.50 27.29
CA VAL A 253 -3.44 16.61 27.40
C VAL A 253 -3.87 16.43 28.86
N ASN A 254 -2.92 16.41 29.79
CA ASN A 254 -3.18 16.31 31.22
C ASN A 254 -3.46 17.67 31.90
N MET A 255 -3.33 18.78 31.17
CA MET A 255 -3.47 20.15 31.68
C MET A 255 -2.42 20.51 32.76
N ASP A 256 -1.23 19.92 32.67
CA ASP A 256 -0.09 20.14 33.56
C ASP A 256 0.77 21.32 33.06
N TYR A 257 0.39 22.54 33.43
CA TYR A 257 1.10 23.78 33.06
C TYR A 257 2.14 24.21 34.10
#